data_AF-A0A2V8DLU1-F1
#
_entry.id   AF-A0A2V8DLU1-F1
#
_cell.length_a   1.000
_cell.length_b   1.000
_cell.length_c   1.000
_cell.angle_alpha   90.00
_cell.angle_beta   90.00
_cell.angle_gamma   90.00
#
_symmetry.space_group_name_H-M   'P 1'
#
loop_
_entity.id
_entity.type
_entity.pdbx_description
1 polymer ?
#
loop_
_entity_poly.entity_id
_entity_poly.type
_entity_poly.pdbx_seq_one_letter_code
_entity_poly.pdbx_strand_id
1 'polypeptide(L)'
;DWIVEHDAGTIASNAGFDPYEGAGPAVDHVNRLQSEALTPWDGARHDAYTFELAMAHLKRFKPRVLYLAFNETDDWAHDGRYDRVLDALHATDGYLRELWTVLQQDAAYRDRTTVVITADHGRGNTTADWRDHGSKIAGAEQIWMAFAGPDWPRRGEWRDSATIYQNQVAATLAQSLGIDYGQRHPNAGRPIAQLLSR
;
A
#
# COMPACT_ATOMS: atom_id res chain seq x y z
N ASP A 1 16.34 -5.63 4.88
CA ASP A 1 15.24 -5.81 3.92
C ASP A 1 15.32 -7.12 3.16
N TRP A 2 14.39 -8.04 3.43
CA TRP A 2 14.27 -9.32 2.72
C TRP A 2 13.20 -9.29 1.61
N ILE A 3 12.58 -8.12 1.36
CA ILE A 3 11.35 -8.00 0.58
C ILE A 3 11.51 -7.15 -0.69
N VAL A 4 12.55 -6.31 -0.81
CA VAL A 4 12.77 -5.48 -2.00
C VAL A 4 14.28 -5.42 -2.32
N GLU A 5 14.58 -5.50 -3.62
CA GLU A 5 15.86 -5.86 -4.28
C GLU A 5 17.14 -5.08 -3.87
N HIS A 6 18.33 -5.67 -4.07
CA HIS A 6 19.62 -5.21 -3.51
C HIS A 6 20.65 -4.61 -4.52
N ASP A 7 20.35 -4.50 -5.82
CA ASP A 7 21.37 -4.17 -6.85
C ASP A 7 21.16 -2.84 -7.60
N ALA A 8 22.24 -2.17 -8.03
CA ALA A 8 22.12 -0.93 -8.80
C ALA A 8 21.47 -1.17 -10.20
N GLY A 9 20.34 -0.51 -10.46
CA GLY A 9 19.49 -0.75 -11.64
C GLY A 9 18.19 -1.50 -11.33
N THR A 10 17.97 -1.86 -10.07
CA THR A 10 16.76 -2.51 -9.56
C THR A 10 15.70 -1.52 -9.08
N ILE A 11 14.59 -2.07 -8.58
CA ILE A 11 13.50 -1.32 -7.97
C ILE A 11 14.04 -0.48 -6.80
N ALA A 12 13.75 0.83 -6.81
CA ALA A 12 14.08 1.69 -5.67
C ALA A 12 13.27 1.28 -4.44
N SER A 13 13.96 0.93 -3.35
CA SER A 13 13.36 0.59 -2.05
C SER A 13 13.79 1.58 -0.99
N ASN A 14 12.87 1.92 -0.09
CA ASN A 14 13.17 2.64 1.13
C ASN A 14 12.23 2.12 2.23
N ALA A 15 12.78 1.41 3.21
CA ALA A 15 12.02 0.76 4.27
C ALA A 15 12.70 0.92 5.63
N GLY A 16 12.00 0.54 6.69
CA GLY A 16 12.48 0.69 8.07
C GLY A 16 12.91 2.13 8.35
N PHE A 17 14.10 2.30 8.92
CA PHE A 17 14.69 3.60 9.26
C PHE A 17 15.72 4.07 8.24
N ASP A 18 15.77 3.47 7.05
CA ASP A 18 16.73 3.87 6.02
C ASP A 18 16.53 5.34 5.63
N PRO A 19 17.59 6.15 5.63
CA PRO A 19 17.49 7.53 5.20
C PRO A 19 17.20 7.58 3.70
N TYR A 20 16.34 8.51 3.30
CA TYR A 20 16.11 8.79 1.89
C TYR A 20 17.07 9.88 1.41
N GLU A 21 18.13 9.49 0.71
CA GLU A 21 19.26 10.38 0.43
C GLU A 21 19.05 11.33 -0.76
N GLY A 22 19.76 12.46 -0.71
CA GLY A 22 19.96 13.35 -1.85
C GLY A 22 18.70 14.06 -2.34
N ALA A 23 17.64 14.16 -1.52
CA ALA A 23 16.35 14.76 -1.85
C ALA A 23 16.13 16.17 -1.29
N GLY A 24 17.18 16.77 -0.73
CA GLY A 24 17.22 18.16 -0.31
C GLY A 24 16.76 18.39 1.13
N PRO A 25 16.84 19.65 1.62
CA PRO A 25 16.78 19.95 3.05
C PRO A 25 15.49 19.53 3.75
N ALA A 26 14.36 19.52 3.04
CA ALA A 26 13.08 19.07 3.60
C ALA A 26 13.10 17.56 3.91
N VAL A 27 13.68 16.75 3.02
CA VAL A 27 13.80 15.30 3.25
C VAL A 27 14.87 15.01 4.29
N ASP A 28 15.98 15.76 4.30
CA ASP A 28 17.00 15.63 5.36
C ASP A 28 16.39 15.90 6.75
N HIS A 29 15.45 16.85 6.83
CA HIS A 29 14.71 17.12 8.06
C HIS A 29 13.81 15.93 8.46
N VAL A 30 13.09 15.32 7.52
CA VAL A 30 12.26 14.12 7.76
C VAL A 30 13.14 12.93 8.20
N ASN A 31 14.27 12.70 7.53
CA ASN A 31 15.23 11.66 7.89
C ASN A 31 15.73 11.82 9.33
N ARG A 32 16.02 13.06 9.74
CA ARG A 32 16.42 13.35 11.12
C ARG A 32 15.26 13.07 12.09
N LEU A 33 14.05 13.55 11.80
CA LEU A 33 12.89 13.35 12.67
C LEU A 33 12.54 11.87 12.85
N GLN A 34 12.57 11.03 11.80
CA GLN A 34 12.29 9.60 11.95
C GLN A 34 13.29 8.88 12.86
N SER A 35 14.53 9.38 12.95
CA SER A 35 15.56 8.82 13.83
C SER A 35 15.48 9.32 15.28
N GLU A 36 14.92 10.52 15.48
CA GLU A 36 14.74 11.14 16.80
C GLU A 36 13.42 10.74 17.45
N ALA A 37 12.39 10.48 16.63
CA ALA A 37 11.08 10.07 17.10
C ALA A 37 11.12 8.60 17.55
N LEU A 38 10.90 8.40 18.85
CA LEU A 38 10.70 7.06 19.38
C LEU A 38 9.30 6.58 18.98
N THR A 39 9.25 5.42 18.34
CA THR A 39 8.01 4.66 18.19
C THR A 39 7.90 3.66 19.35
N PRO A 40 6.70 3.16 19.69
CA PRO A 40 6.55 2.08 20.67
C PRO A 40 7.15 0.73 20.20
N TRP A 41 7.56 0.63 18.94
CA TRP A 41 7.96 -0.60 18.27
C TRP A 41 9.34 -0.45 17.59
N ASP A 42 10.12 -1.52 17.56
CA ASP A 42 11.47 -1.50 16.98
C ASP A 42 11.48 -1.94 15.49
N GLY A 43 10.34 -2.40 14.97
CA GLY A 43 10.25 -3.05 13.65
C GLY A 43 9.86 -2.12 12.49
N ALA A 44 9.29 -0.95 12.77
CA ALA A 44 8.74 -0.06 11.75
C ALA A 44 8.91 1.42 12.13
N ARG A 45 9.05 2.27 11.11
CA ARG A 45 8.93 3.73 11.27
C ARG A 45 7.45 4.14 11.23
N HIS A 46 7.14 5.31 11.78
CA HIS A 46 5.80 5.90 11.67
C HIS A 46 5.37 6.11 10.21
N ASP A 47 4.08 5.90 9.93
CA ASP A 47 3.50 6.04 8.58
C ASP A 47 3.60 7.46 8.05
N ALA A 48 3.60 8.46 8.93
CA ALA A 48 3.83 9.85 8.57
C ALA A 48 5.16 10.05 7.83
N TYR A 49 6.24 9.42 8.30
CA TYR A 49 7.55 9.53 7.65
C TYR A 49 7.58 8.73 6.35
N THR A 50 7.01 7.53 6.34
CA THR A 50 6.85 6.74 5.10
C THR A 50 6.12 7.54 4.02
N PHE A 51 5.04 8.22 4.37
CA PHE A 51 4.24 9.02 3.44
C PHE A 51 5.02 10.23 2.90
N GLU A 52 5.64 11.02 3.77
CA GLU A 52 6.43 12.19 3.36
C GLU A 52 7.56 11.83 2.39
N LEU A 53 8.27 10.74 2.69
CA LEU A 53 9.34 10.23 1.82
C LEU A 53 8.79 9.73 0.48
N ALA A 54 7.66 9.02 0.48
CA ALA A 54 6.99 8.57 -0.74
C ALA A 54 6.52 9.75 -1.60
N MET A 55 5.98 10.81 -1.00
CA MET A 55 5.55 12.01 -1.71
C MET A 55 6.74 12.78 -2.30
N ALA A 56 7.87 12.85 -1.58
CA ALA A 56 9.11 13.40 -2.11
C ALA A 56 9.62 12.58 -3.32
N HIS A 57 9.59 11.25 -3.23
CA HIS A 57 9.95 10.36 -4.34
C HIS A 57 9.03 10.57 -5.56
N LEU A 58 7.71 10.56 -5.35
CA LEU A 58 6.70 10.74 -6.39
C LEU A 58 6.89 12.06 -7.14
N LYS A 59 7.05 13.17 -6.40
CA LYS A 59 7.21 14.51 -6.96
C LYS A 59 8.52 14.66 -7.75
N ARG A 60 9.60 14.05 -7.28
CA ARG A 60 10.93 14.17 -7.89
C ARG A 60 11.11 13.28 -9.11
N PHE A 61 10.81 11.99 -8.98
CA PHE A 61 11.18 10.99 -9.98
C PHE A 61 10.05 10.66 -10.94
N LYS A 62 8.83 11.03 -10.59
CA LYS A 62 7.61 10.72 -11.34
C LYS A 62 7.55 9.24 -11.80
N PRO A 63 7.64 8.26 -10.87
CA PRO A 63 7.71 6.86 -11.21
C PRO A 63 6.43 6.36 -11.91
N ARG A 64 6.59 5.36 -12.79
CA ARG A 64 5.45 4.68 -13.44
C ARG A 64 4.71 3.71 -12.51
N VAL A 65 5.39 3.22 -11.48
CA VAL A 65 4.86 2.32 -10.46
C VAL A 65 5.39 2.80 -9.11
N LEU A 66 4.50 2.99 -8.14
CA LEU A 66 4.82 3.30 -6.76
C LEU A 66 4.13 2.27 -5.86
N TYR A 67 4.89 1.66 -4.96
CA TYR A 67 4.37 0.82 -3.89
C TYR A 67 4.57 1.54 -2.56
N LEU A 68 3.50 1.64 -1.79
CA LEU A 68 3.48 2.33 -0.51
C LEU A 68 2.81 1.41 0.52
N ALA A 69 3.55 1.05 1.56
CA ALA A 69 3.09 0.18 2.63
C ALA A 69 3.04 0.96 3.95
N PHE A 70 1.91 0.87 4.64
CA PHE A 70 1.66 1.47 5.94
C PHE A 70 1.60 0.38 7.01
N ASN A 71 1.96 0.69 8.24
CA ASN A 71 2.11 -0.30 9.32
C ASN A 71 1.34 0.03 10.60
N GLU A 72 0.98 1.29 10.89
CA GLU A 72 0.56 1.66 12.25
C GLU A 72 -0.78 1.03 12.65
N THR A 73 -1.67 0.76 11.69
CA THR A 73 -2.88 -0.02 11.97
C THR A 73 -2.56 -1.46 12.38
N ASP A 74 -1.39 -1.98 12.00
CA ASP A 74 -0.93 -3.29 12.44
C ASP A 74 -0.56 -3.29 13.93
N ASP A 75 0.46 -2.49 14.23
CA ASP A 75 1.07 -2.45 15.55
C ASP A 75 0.09 -2.00 16.64
N TRP A 76 -0.74 -0.98 16.37
CA TRP A 76 -1.71 -0.50 17.37
C TRP A 76 -2.77 -1.55 17.72
N ALA A 77 -3.11 -2.42 16.77
CA ALA A 77 -4.06 -3.48 17.02
C ALA A 77 -3.43 -4.63 17.83
N HIS A 78 -2.16 -4.98 17.58
CA HIS A 78 -1.42 -5.91 18.46
C HIS A 78 -1.40 -5.40 19.91
N ASP A 79 -1.23 -4.09 20.11
CA ASP A 79 -1.28 -3.44 21.42
C ASP A 79 -2.70 -3.35 22.02
N GLY A 80 -3.73 -3.76 21.28
CA GLY A 80 -5.13 -3.68 21.71
C GLY A 80 -5.67 -2.25 21.82
N ARG A 81 -5.00 -1.29 21.17
CA ARG A 81 -5.36 0.13 21.17
C ARG A 81 -6.30 0.46 20.02
N TYR A 82 -7.54 0.01 20.16
CA TYR A 82 -8.59 0.24 19.15
C TYR A 82 -8.78 1.74 18.84
N ASP A 83 -8.66 2.59 19.85
CA ASP A 83 -8.67 4.04 19.69
C ASP A 83 -7.56 4.53 18.75
N ARG A 84 -6.34 3.99 18.89
CA ARG A 84 -5.20 4.33 18.02
C ARG A 84 -5.29 3.71 16.63
N VAL A 85 -5.92 2.55 16.49
CA VAL A 85 -6.25 2.00 15.17
C VAL A 85 -7.17 2.95 14.40
N LEU A 86 -8.18 3.52 15.05
CA LEU A 86 -9.05 4.52 14.42
C LEU A 86 -8.30 5.81 14.07
N ASP A 87 -7.42 6.29 14.96
CA ASP A 87 -6.56 7.44 14.69
C ASP A 87 -5.67 7.18 13.44
N ALA A 88 -5.04 6.00 13.37
CA ALA A 88 -4.19 5.61 12.25
C ALA A 88 -4.98 5.49 10.94
N LEU A 89 -6.17 4.87 10.96
CA LEU A 89 -7.04 4.79 9.79
C LEU A 89 -7.45 6.18 9.27
N HIS A 90 -7.77 7.12 10.17
CA HIS A 90 -8.05 8.51 9.78
C HIS A 90 -6.82 9.22 9.19
N ALA A 91 -5.63 8.98 9.74
CA ALA A 91 -4.39 9.52 9.18
C ALA A 91 -4.12 8.96 7.78
N THR A 92 -4.24 7.64 7.59
CA THR A 92 -4.09 6.97 6.30
C THR A 92 -5.10 7.48 5.27
N ASP A 93 -6.37 7.69 5.63
CA ASP A 93 -7.35 8.31 4.73
C ASP A 93 -6.93 9.72 4.29
N GLY A 94 -6.38 10.51 5.23
CA GLY A 94 -5.77 11.80 4.94
C GLY A 94 -4.61 11.72 3.92
N TYR A 95 -3.72 10.74 4.08
CA TYR A 95 -2.62 10.46 3.16
C TYR A 95 -3.12 10.05 1.77
N LEU A 96 -4.13 9.18 1.70
CA LEU A 96 -4.73 8.76 0.43
C LEU A 96 -5.39 9.93 -0.30
N ARG A 97 -6.05 10.84 0.43
CA ARG A 97 -6.61 12.09 -0.12
C ARG A 97 -5.52 12.99 -0.68
N GLU A 98 -4.40 13.17 0.03
CA GLU A 98 -3.27 13.97 -0.47
C GLU A 98 -2.63 13.33 -1.70
N LEU A 99 -2.33 12.02 -1.66
CA LEU A 99 -1.81 11.28 -2.80
C LEU A 99 -2.71 11.46 -4.02
N TRP A 100 -4.02 11.24 -3.85
CA TRP A 100 -5.00 11.44 -4.92
C TRP A 100 -4.97 12.86 -5.46
N THR A 101 -4.93 13.86 -4.58
CA THR A 101 -4.86 15.27 -4.98
C THR A 101 -3.62 15.56 -5.83
N VAL A 102 -2.45 15.05 -5.44
CA VAL A 102 -1.21 15.21 -6.21
C VAL A 102 -1.27 14.50 -7.56
N LEU A 103 -1.79 13.26 -7.59
CA LEU A 103 -1.98 12.51 -8.84
C LEU A 103 -2.93 13.26 -9.79
N GLN A 104 -4.00 13.85 -9.27
CA GLN A 104 -4.92 14.63 -10.08
C GLN A 104 -4.28 15.96 -10.52
N GLN A 105 -3.43 16.62 -9.73
CA GLN A 105 -2.83 17.89 -10.13
C GLN A 105 -1.80 17.78 -11.27
N ASP A 106 -1.15 16.62 -11.43
CA ASP A 106 -0.14 16.41 -12.49
C ASP A 106 -0.77 15.80 -13.76
N ALA A 107 -0.62 16.48 -14.89
CA ALA A 107 -1.13 16.01 -16.19
C ALA A 107 -0.51 14.68 -16.66
N ALA A 108 0.64 14.28 -16.12
CA ALA A 108 1.23 12.96 -16.39
C ALA A 108 0.45 11.81 -15.73
N TYR A 109 -0.30 12.08 -14.66
CA TYR A 109 -0.99 11.09 -13.83
C TYR A 109 -2.52 11.20 -13.87
N ARG A 110 -3.04 12.43 -13.97
CA ARG A 110 -4.48 12.70 -13.99
C ARG A 110 -5.16 11.83 -15.05
N ASP A 111 -6.19 11.11 -14.64
CA ASP A 111 -6.99 10.21 -15.49
C ASP A 111 -6.17 9.14 -16.24
N ARG A 112 -4.94 8.86 -15.77
CA ARG A 112 -4.00 7.89 -16.36
C ARG A 112 -3.39 6.94 -15.33
N THR A 113 -3.59 7.22 -14.05
CA THR A 113 -3.09 6.40 -12.95
C THR A 113 -4.17 5.45 -12.45
N THR A 114 -3.77 4.21 -12.23
CA THR A 114 -4.56 3.21 -11.51
C THR A 114 -4.03 3.08 -10.09
N VAL A 115 -4.94 3.10 -9.12
CA VAL A 115 -4.68 2.96 -7.69
C VAL A 115 -5.39 1.70 -7.20
N VAL A 116 -4.64 0.85 -6.52
CA VAL A 116 -5.16 -0.30 -5.79
C VAL A 116 -4.84 -0.09 -4.32
N ILE A 117 -5.85 -0.21 -3.48
CA ILE A 117 -5.71 -0.16 -2.02
C ILE A 117 -6.15 -1.51 -1.49
N THR A 118 -5.33 -2.11 -0.64
CA THR A 118 -5.59 -3.42 -0.02
C THR A 118 -4.84 -3.52 1.29
N ALA A 119 -5.21 -4.49 2.12
CA ALA A 119 -4.37 -4.99 3.19
C ALA A 119 -3.57 -6.22 2.73
N ASP A 120 -2.50 -6.54 3.44
CA ASP A 120 -1.70 -7.75 3.26
C ASP A 120 -2.30 -8.96 4.00
N HIS A 121 -2.96 -8.72 5.13
CA HIS A 121 -3.80 -9.68 5.83
C HIS A 121 -4.99 -9.01 6.53
N GLY A 122 -5.94 -9.84 6.95
CA GLY A 122 -7.05 -9.44 7.80
C GLY A 122 -6.72 -9.56 9.28
N ARG A 123 -7.77 -9.57 10.10
CA ARG A 123 -7.71 -9.76 11.55
C ARG A 123 -8.79 -10.71 12.05
N GLY A 124 -8.68 -11.15 13.29
CA GLY A 124 -9.74 -11.91 13.96
C GLY A 124 -11.11 -11.23 13.91
N ASN A 125 -12.15 -12.03 13.73
CA ASN A 125 -13.52 -11.54 13.49
C ASN A 125 -14.37 -11.39 14.76
N THR A 126 -13.74 -11.44 15.94
CA THR A 126 -14.38 -11.26 17.25
C THR A 126 -13.69 -10.17 18.05
N THR A 127 -14.35 -9.69 19.11
CA THR A 127 -13.76 -8.74 20.04
C THR A 127 -12.57 -9.29 20.84
N ALA A 128 -12.36 -10.62 20.83
CA ALA A 128 -11.27 -11.26 21.55
C ALA A 128 -10.01 -11.43 20.70
N ASP A 129 -10.15 -11.66 19.40
CA ASP A 129 -9.08 -12.06 18.48
C ASP A 129 -8.74 -11.01 17.42
N TRP A 130 -9.46 -9.89 17.34
CA TRP A 130 -9.13 -8.78 16.42
C TRP A 130 -7.72 -8.20 16.62
N ARG A 131 -7.02 -8.51 17.72
CA ARG A 131 -5.65 -8.05 17.94
C ARG A 131 -4.61 -8.90 17.22
N ASP A 132 -5.00 -10.09 16.80
CA ASP A 132 -4.13 -11.08 16.19
C ASP A 132 -4.49 -11.32 14.72
N HIS A 133 -3.56 -11.94 14.01
CA HIS A 133 -3.73 -12.42 12.65
C HIS A 133 -2.94 -13.71 12.40
N GLY A 134 -3.07 -14.28 11.20
CA GLY A 134 -2.38 -15.50 10.79
C GLY A 134 -3.31 -16.70 10.63
N SER A 135 -2.78 -17.83 10.15
CA SER A 135 -3.56 -18.99 9.70
C SER A 135 -4.42 -19.68 10.77
N LYS A 136 -4.20 -19.35 12.05
CA LYS A 136 -4.96 -19.88 13.19
C LYS A 136 -6.07 -18.95 13.67
N ILE A 137 -6.14 -17.72 13.14
CA ILE A 137 -7.09 -16.70 13.56
C ILE A 137 -8.22 -16.64 12.53
N ALA A 138 -9.44 -16.97 12.97
CA ALA A 138 -10.59 -17.02 12.09
C ALA A 138 -10.93 -15.62 11.55
N GLY A 139 -11.05 -15.47 10.23
CA GLY A 139 -11.33 -14.20 9.58
C GLY A 139 -10.07 -13.40 9.22
N ALA A 140 -8.89 -13.76 9.73
CA ALA A 140 -7.65 -13.06 9.41
C ALA A 140 -7.20 -13.26 7.95
N GLU A 141 -7.82 -14.19 7.22
CA GLU A 141 -7.64 -14.36 5.77
C GLU A 141 -8.51 -13.41 4.93
N GLN A 142 -9.47 -12.70 5.55
CA GLN A 142 -10.37 -11.80 4.86
C GLN A 142 -9.78 -10.39 4.80
N ILE A 143 -9.64 -9.86 3.59
CA ILE A 143 -9.18 -8.49 3.33
C ILE A 143 -10.16 -7.77 2.43
N TRP A 144 -10.08 -6.44 2.41
CA TRP A 144 -10.80 -5.61 1.45
C TRP A 144 -9.83 -5.10 0.39
N MET A 145 -10.37 -4.81 -0.80
CA MET A 145 -9.64 -4.18 -1.88
C MET A 145 -10.48 -3.08 -2.51
N ALA A 146 -9.86 -1.96 -2.82
CA ALA A 146 -10.43 -0.90 -3.64
C ALA A 146 -9.60 -0.72 -4.90
N PHE A 147 -10.31 -0.51 -6.01
CA PHE A 147 -9.76 -0.43 -7.35
C PHE A 147 -10.24 0.86 -8.00
N ALA A 148 -9.33 1.79 -8.28
CA ALA A 148 -9.65 3.07 -8.90
C ALA A 148 -8.72 3.32 -10.09
N GLY A 149 -9.27 3.33 -11.31
CA GLY A 149 -8.49 3.56 -12.51
C GLY A 149 -9.36 3.89 -13.72
N PRO A 150 -8.79 4.59 -14.72
CA PRO A 150 -9.53 5.03 -15.91
C PRO A 150 -10.02 3.86 -16.77
N ASP A 151 -9.27 2.76 -16.82
CA ASP A 151 -9.55 1.61 -17.69
C ASP A 151 -10.51 0.58 -17.10
N TRP A 152 -10.78 0.67 -15.80
CA TRP A 152 -11.69 -0.26 -15.13
C TRP A 152 -13.09 0.32 -15.17
N PRO A 153 -14.13 -0.38 -15.65
CA PRO A 153 -15.47 0.18 -15.78
C PRO A 153 -16.34 0.00 -14.53
N ARG A 154 -16.05 -1.01 -13.70
CA ARG A 154 -16.85 -1.31 -12.51
C ARG A 154 -16.63 -0.26 -11.42
N ARG A 155 -17.71 0.20 -10.77
CA ARG A 155 -17.72 1.29 -9.79
C ARG A 155 -18.56 0.93 -8.58
N GLY A 156 -18.30 1.59 -7.45
CA GLY A 156 -19.02 1.39 -6.20
C GLY A 156 -18.68 0.06 -5.50
N GLU A 157 -19.38 -0.22 -4.42
CA GLU A 157 -19.28 -1.49 -3.69
C GLU A 157 -19.85 -2.64 -4.53
N TRP A 158 -19.08 -3.71 -4.68
CA TRP A 158 -19.50 -4.85 -5.51
C TRP A 158 -20.30 -5.83 -4.67
N ARG A 159 -21.55 -6.06 -5.09
CA ARG A 159 -22.39 -7.16 -4.59
C ARG A 159 -22.32 -8.34 -5.54
N ASP A 160 -22.56 -9.53 -5.00
CA ASP A 160 -22.69 -10.78 -5.77
C ASP A 160 -21.51 -11.06 -6.71
N SER A 161 -20.28 -10.69 -6.31
CA SER A 161 -19.08 -11.03 -7.06
C SER A 161 -18.49 -12.35 -6.58
N ALA A 162 -17.89 -13.12 -7.50
CA ALA A 162 -16.97 -14.19 -7.12
C ALA A 162 -15.87 -13.64 -6.20
N THR A 163 -15.40 -14.48 -5.28
CA THR A 163 -14.31 -14.15 -4.37
C THR A 163 -13.06 -13.71 -5.15
N ILE A 164 -12.44 -12.64 -4.67
CA ILE A 164 -11.20 -12.10 -5.21
C ILE A 164 -10.10 -12.37 -4.19
N TYR A 165 -8.93 -12.76 -4.68
CA TYR A 165 -7.78 -13.10 -3.86
C TYR A 165 -6.63 -12.14 -4.09
N GLN A 166 -5.84 -11.89 -3.04
CA GLN A 166 -4.69 -10.97 -3.08
C GLN A 166 -3.67 -11.36 -4.15
N ASN A 167 -3.50 -12.67 -4.39
CA ASN A 167 -2.59 -13.19 -5.41
C ASN A 167 -2.96 -12.79 -6.85
N GLN A 168 -4.14 -12.20 -7.08
CA GLN A 168 -4.58 -11.68 -8.38
C GLN A 168 -4.15 -10.24 -8.62
N VAL A 169 -3.73 -9.49 -7.59
CA VAL A 169 -3.41 -8.05 -7.68
C VAL A 169 -2.26 -7.80 -8.65
N ALA A 170 -1.14 -8.54 -8.50
CA ALA A 170 0.04 -8.36 -9.36
C ALA A 170 -0.27 -8.60 -10.84
N ALA A 171 -0.98 -9.68 -11.16
CA ALA A 171 -1.37 -10.00 -12.53
C ALA A 171 -2.34 -8.96 -13.11
N THR A 172 -3.25 -8.43 -12.29
CA THR A 172 -4.20 -7.37 -12.70
C THR A 172 -3.47 -6.07 -13.04
N LEU A 173 -2.54 -5.64 -12.18
CA LEU A 173 -1.72 -4.44 -12.42
C LEU A 173 -0.82 -4.62 -13.65
N ALA A 174 -0.14 -5.76 -13.77
CA ALA A 174 0.70 -6.04 -14.93
C ALA A 174 -0.10 -6.00 -16.25
N GLN A 175 -1.32 -6.52 -16.25
CA GLN A 175 -2.18 -6.47 -17.43
C GLN A 175 -2.58 -5.04 -17.82
N SER A 176 -2.83 -4.14 -16.84
CA SER A 176 -3.05 -2.72 -17.14
C SER A 176 -1.84 -2.02 -17.78
N LEU A 177 -0.65 -2.61 -17.64
CA LEU A 177 0.58 -2.16 -18.30
C LEU A 177 0.87 -2.92 -19.61
N GLY A 178 -0.04 -3.80 -20.06
CA GLY A 178 0.13 -4.63 -21.25
C GLY A 178 1.11 -5.80 -21.08
N ILE A 179 1.37 -6.22 -19.84
CA ILE A 179 2.32 -7.29 -19.51
C ILE A 179 1.55 -8.56 -19.13
N ASP A 180 1.84 -9.68 -19.80
CA ASP A 180 1.35 -11.00 -19.40
C ASP A 180 2.20 -11.54 -18.23
N TYR A 181 1.71 -11.33 -17.02
CA TYR A 181 2.36 -11.78 -15.80
C TYR A 181 2.24 -13.30 -15.61
N GLY A 182 1.12 -13.89 -16.01
CA GLY A 182 0.82 -15.31 -15.79
C GLY A 182 1.77 -16.22 -16.56
N GLN A 183 2.24 -15.79 -17.74
CA GLN A 183 3.25 -16.53 -18.51
C GLN A 183 4.58 -16.69 -17.74
N ARG A 184 4.97 -15.68 -16.95
CA ARG A 184 6.24 -15.68 -16.20
C ARG A 184 6.08 -16.19 -14.77
N HIS A 185 4.88 -16.11 -14.21
CA HIS A 185 4.57 -16.47 -12.83
C HIS A 185 3.34 -17.38 -12.78
N PRO A 186 3.49 -18.68 -13.11
CA PRO A 186 2.36 -19.61 -13.25
C PRO A 186 1.58 -19.85 -11.95
N ASN A 187 2.17 -19.55 -10.79
CA ASN A 187 1.54 -19.67 -9.47
C ASN A 187 0.75 -18.41 -9.06
N ALA A 188 0.84 -17.32 -9.83
CA ALA A 188 0.08 -16.12 -9.56
C ALA A 188 -1.42 -16.31 -9.83
N GLY A 189 -2.26 -15.58 -9.10
CA GLY A 189 -3.68 -15.53 -9.41
C GLY A 189 -3.89 -14.92 -10.80
N ARG A 190 -4.91 -15.39 -11.52
CA ARG A 190 -5.31 -14.78 -12.80
C ARG A 190 -5.79 -13.35 -12.56
N PRO A 191 -5.63 -12.43 -13.53
CA PRO A 191 -6.19 -11.08 -13.42
C PRO A 191 -7.67 -11.09 -13.02
N ILE A 192 -8.09 -10.09 -12.24
CA ILE A 192 -9.47 -9.97 -11.77
C ILE A 192 -10.35 -9.65 -12.98
N ALA A 193 -11.02 -10.67 -13.50
CA ALA A 193 -11.79 -10.58 -14.73
C ALA A 193 -12.87 -9.49 -14.67
N GLN A 194 -13.46 -9.27 -13.49
CA GLN A 194 -14.51 -8.27 -13.28
C GLN A 194 -14.02 -6.81 -13.39
N LEU A 195 -12.70 -6.55 -13.35
CA LEU A 195 -12.13 -5.22 -13.65
C LEU A 195 -11.92 -5.00 -15.15
N LEU A 196 -11.88 -6.08 -15.92
CA LEU A 196 -11.43 -6.09 -17.31
C LEU A 196 -12.59 -6.30 -18.30
N SER A 197 -13.73 -6.77 -17.80
CA SER A 197 -14.95 -6.89 -18.58
C SER A 197 -15.47 -5.50 -18.96
N ARG A 198 -15.34 -5.16 -20.24
CA ARG A 198 -16.06 -4.05 -20.88
C ARG A 198 -17.51 -4.44 -21.14
#